data_AF-A0A6V7ULB4-F1
#
_entry.id   AF-A0A6V7ULB4-F1
#
_cell.length_a   1.000
_cell.length_b   1.000
_cell.length_c   1.000
_cell.angle_alpha   90.00
_cell.angle_beta   90.00
_cell.angle_gamma   90.00
#
_symmetry.space_group_name_H-M   'P 1'
#
loop_
_entity.id
_entity.type
_entity.pdbx_description
1 polymer ?
#
loop_
_entity_poly.entity_id
_entity_poly.type
_entity_poly.pdbx_seq_one_letter_code
_entity_poly.pdbx_strand_id
1 'polypeptide(L)'
;MLNRIKWSEEIAGQRHVRKGAQLDEDSQQNNQGKLNECTLVWEGIVQKRAFNGEPRFIQVSNHKQAREVLDKYGVAHYWDLCYATSVYFLMINNN
;
A
#
# COMPACT_ATOMS: atom_id res chain seq x y z
N MET A 1 -9.52 -9.30 -1.21
CA MET A 1 -8.09 -9.04 -0.93
C MET A 1 -7.66 -9.44 0.48
N LEU A 2 -8.55 -9.40 1.47
CA LEU A 2 -8.17 -9.51 2.88
C LEU A 2 -7.92 -10.95 3.37
N ASN A 3 -8.69 -11.94 2.93
CA ASN A 3 -8.68 -13.27 3.57
C ASN A 3 -7.91 -14.35 2.79
N ARG A 4 -7.67 -14.14 1.49
CA ARG A 4 -7.05 -15.15 0.59
C ARG A 4 -5.57 -14.86 0.30
N ILE A 5 -5.17 -13.60 0.35
CA ILE A 5 -3.79 -13.19 0.07
C ILE A 5 -3.11 -12.98 1.41
N LYS A 6 -1.95 -13.61 1.55
CA LYS A 6 -1.15 -13.54 2.77
C LYS A 6 -0.14 -12.41 2.62
N TRP A 7 -0.52 -11.23 3.10
CA TRP A 7 0.27 -10.01 2.91
C TRP A 7 1.50 -9.94 3.82
N SER A 8 1.37 -10.43 5.05
CA SER A 8 2.40 -10.38 6.09
C SER A 8 3.36 -11.57 6.09
N GLU A 9 3.08 -12.61 5.30
CA GLU A 9 3.98 -13.76 5.17
C GLU A 9 5.12 -13.42 4.21
N GLU A 10 6.36 -13.71 4.64
CA GLU A 10 7.53 -13.60 3.78
C GLU A 10 7.41 -14.65 2.65
N ILE A 11 7.20 -14.17 1.42
CA ILE A 11 7.05 -15.06 0.26
C ILE A 11 8.36 -15.83 0.06
N ALA A 12 8.30 -17.16 0.19
CA ALA A 12 9.39 -18.08 -0.08
C ALA A 12 9.88 -17.94 -1.54
N GLY A 13 10.83 -17.03 -1.75
CA GLY A 13 11.33 -16.62 -3.06
C GLY A 13 11.94 -15.21 -3.10
N GLN A 14 11.57 -14.33 -2.16
CA GLN A 14 12.17 -12.98 -2.04
C GLN A 14 13.58 -12.95 -1.41
N ARG A 15 14.13 -14.10 -1.03
CA ARG A 15 15.53 -14.24 -0.57
C ARG A 15 16.57 -13.71 -1.56
N HIS A 16 16.24 -13.63 -2.86
CA HIS A 16 17.22 -13.20 -3.87
C HIS A 16 17.33 -11.68 -4.08
N VAL A 17 16.35 -10.87 -3.66
CA VAL A 17 16.42 -9.39 -3.87
C VAL A 17 17.05 -8.66 -2.69
N ARG A 18 16.98 -9.23 -1.47
CA ARG A 18 17.62 -8.63 -0.28
C ARG A 18 19.09 -9.03 -0.08
N LYS A 19 19.67 -9.87 -0.93
CA LYS A 19 21.06 -10.35 -0.77
C LYS A 19 22.13 -9.41 -1.38
N GLY A 20 21.74 -8.22 -1.84
CA GLY A 20 22.66 -7.18 -2.34
C GLY A 20 23.02 -6.11 -1.30
N ALA A 21 22.35 -6.05 -0.16
CA ALA A 21 22.73 -5.22 0.97
C ALA A 21 23.33 -6.13 2.03
N GLN A 22 24.66 -6.17 2.08
CA GLN A 22 25.45 -6.81 3.13
C GLN A 22 24.92 -6.34 4.49
N LEU A 23 24.29 -7.24 5.24
CA LEU A 23 23.79 -7.01 6.59
C LEU A 23 24.51 -8.01 7.49
N ASP A 24 25.33 -7.45 8.37
CA ASP A 24 26.08 -8.14 9.41
C ASP A 24 25.12 -8.88 10.36
N GLU A 25 25.56 -10.05 10.83
CA GLU A 25 24.73 -11.11 11.43
C GLU A 25 24.11 -10.79 12.81
N ASP A 26 24.27 -9.58 13.35
CA ASP A 26 23.81 -9.22 14.71
C ASP A 26 22.47 -8.47 14.78
N SER A 27 21.73 -8.35 13.67
CA SER A 27 20.47 -7.57 13.61
C SER A 27 19.19 -8.43 13.62
N GLN A 28 19.23 -9.67 14.10
CA GLN A 28 18.07 -10.57 14.08
C GLN A 28 16.96 -10.22 15.09
N GLN A 29 17.14 -9.24 15.97
CA GLN A 29 16.18 -8.95 17.04
C GLN A 29 15.44 -7.61 16.91
N ASN A 30 15.74 -6.77 15.91
CA ASN A 30 15.12 -5.45 15.77
C ASN A 30 14.71 -5.08 14.34
N ASN A 31 14.41 -6.07 13.51
CA ASN A 31 13.74 -5.85 12.22
C ASN A 31 12.32 -6.41 12.27
N GLN A 32 11.52 -5.92 13.22
CA GLN A 32 10.06 -5.81 13.03
C GLN A 32 9.79 -4.73 11.95
N GLY A 33 10.42 -4.88 10.78
CA GLY A 33 10.14 -4.05 9.63
C GLY A 33 8.68 -4.26 9.28
N LYS A 34 7.86 -3.21 9.46
CA LYS A 34 6.42 -3.15 9.19
C LYS A 34 5.96 -4.29 8.29
N LEU A 35 5.30 -5.27 8.90
CA LEU A 35 4.69 -6.36 8.16
C LEU A 35 3.76 -5.75 7.12
N ASN A 36 3.91 -6.16 5.86
CA ASN A 36 3.05 -5.68 4.80
C ASN A 36 1.61 -6.11 5.09
N GLU A 37 0.68 -5.18 4.98
CA GLU A 37 -0.72 -5.39 5.32
C GLU A 37 -1.62 -4.79 4.25
N CYS A 38 -2.84 -5.33 4.13
CA CYS A 38 -3.86 -4.83 3.23
C CYS A 38 -5.12 -4.59 4.04
N THR A 39 -5.64 -3.37 3.96
CA THR A 39 -6.80 -2.94 4.72
C THR A 39 -7.85 -2.37 3.76
N LEU A 40 -9.12 -2.60 4.07
CA LEU A 40 -10.23 -1.96 3.37
C LEU A 40 -10.36 -0.51 3.85
N VAL A 41 -10.03 0.44 2.99
CA VAL A 41 -10.09 1.88 3.32
C VAL A 41 -11.49 2.45 3.06
N TRP A 42 -12.20 1.92 2.06
CA TRP A 42 -13.53 2.42 1.68
C TRP A 42 -14.37 1.34 1.02
N GLU A 43 -15.65 1.32 1.36
CA GLU A 43 -16.70 0.52 0.74
C GLU A 43 -17.99 1.34 0.67
N GLY A 44 -18.70 1.28 -0.47
CA GLY A 44 -19.93 2.03 -0.65
C GLY A 44 -20.51 1.96 -2.06
N ILE A 45 -21.59 2.71 -2.26
CA ILE A 45 -22.32 2.79 -3.53
C ILE A 45 -22.00 4.13 -4.20
N VAL A 46 -21.74 4.10 -5.52
CA VAL A 46 -21.58 5.30 -6.35
C VAL A 46 -22.63 5.35 -7.44
N GLN A 47 -23.03 6.56 -7.85
CA GLN A 47 -24.07 6.74 -8.87
C GLN A 47 -23.64 6.27 -10.26
N LYS A 48 -22.36 6.45 -10.59
CA LYS A 48 -21.78 6.07 -11.89
C LYS A 48 -20.39 5.47 -11.68
N ARG A 49 -20.05 4.50 -12.52
CA ARG A 49 -18.70 3.92 -12.57
C ARG A 49 -17.71 4.96 -13.11
N ALA A 50 -16.64 5.23 -12.37
CA ALA A 50 -15.61 6.20 -12.77
C ALA A 50 -14.57 5.59 -13.74
N PHE A 51 -14.19 4.32 -13.53
CA PHE A 51 -13.20 3.62 -14.35
C PHE A 51 -13.88 2.80 -15.44
N ASN A 52 -13.93 3.33 -16.66
CA ASN A 52 -14.53 2.69 -17.83
C ASN A 52 -13.45 1.88 -18.56
N GLY A 53 -13.34 0.59 -18.24
CA GLY A 53 -12.37 -0.32 -18.86
C GLY A 53 -11.88 -1.41 -17.92
N GLU A 54 -10.86 -2.14 -18.38
CA GLU A 54 -10.14 -3.13 -17.59
C GLU A 54 -9.31 -2.48 -16.48
N PRO A 55 -9.16 -3.14 -15.31
CA PRO A 55 -8.27 -2.67 -14.26
C PRO A 55 -6.83 -2.54 -14.77
N ARG A 56 -6.20 -1.39 -14.54
CA ARG A 56 -4.81 -1.13 -14.93
C ARG A 56 -3.97 -0.78 -13.70
N PHE A 57 -2.73 -1.25 -13.69
CA PHE A 57 -1.74 -0.85 -12.71
C PHE A 57 -0.99 0.39 -13.22
N ILE A 58 -0.91 1.42 -12.38
CA ILE A 58 -0.19 2.66 -12.69
C ILE A 58 0.84 2.85 -11.59
N GLN A 59 2.11 2.84 -11.96
CA GLN A 59 3.21 3.15 -11.05
C GLN A 59 3.48 4.65 -11.07
N VAL A 60 3.58 5.25 -9.89
CA VAL A 60 3.81 6.67 -9.68
C VAL A 60 4.87 6.84 -8.59
N SER A 61 5.79 7.79 -8.77
CA SER A 61 6.91 7.99 -7.85
C SER A 61 6.57 8.92 -6.68
N ASN A 62 5.47 9.69 -6.78
CA ASN A 62 5.06 10.68 -5.79
C ASN A 62 3.55 10.62 -5.54
N HIS A 63 3.15 10.80 -4.28
CA HIS A 63 1.74 10.86 -3.87
C HIS A 63 0.95 11.98 -4.58
N LYS A 64 1.59 13.10 -4.96
CA LYS A 64 0.93 14.16 -5.74
C LYS A 64 0.51 13.69 -7.13
N GLN A 65 1.38 12.95 -7.81
CA GLN A 65 1.08 12.37 -9.14
C GLN A 65 -0.02 11.31 -9.04
N ALA A 66 -0.02 10.50 -7.98
CA ALA A 66 -1.09 9.53 -7.74
C ALA A 66 -2.48 10.21 -7.64
N ARG A 67 -2.53 11.34 -6.92
CA ARG A 67 -3.74 12.16 -6.83
C ARG A 67 -4.16 12.69 -8.19
N GLU A 68 -3.25 13.29 -8.95
CA GLU A 68 -3.54 13.83 -10.29
C GLU A 68 -4.08 12.77 -11.26
N VAL A 69 -3.56 11.54 -11.19
CA VAL A 69 -4.06 10.42 -12.01
C VAL A 69 -5.51 10.09 -11.67
N LEU A 70 -5.85 10.03 -10.38
CA LEU A 70 -7.23 9.74 -9.92
C LEU A 70 -8.18 10.92 -10.12
N ASP A 71 -7.65 12.15 -10.09
CA ASP A 71 -8.40 13.37 -10.34
C ASP A 71 -8.93 13.45 -11.77
N LYS A 72 -8.16 12.94 -12.76
CA LYS A 72 -8.63 12.79 -14.15
C LYS A 72 -9.90 11.95 -14.29
N TYR A 73 -10.18 11.08 -13.30
CA TYR A 73 -11.38 10.24 -13.24
C TYR A 73 -12.42 10.76 -12.23
N GLY A 74 -12.19 11.93 -11.61
CA GLY A 74 -13.09 12.52 -10.62
C GLY A 74 -13.11 11.80 -9.27
N VAL A 75 -12.07 10.99 -8.98
CA VAL A 75 -12.03 10.11 -7.81
C VAL A 75 -10.78 10.30 -6.93
N ALA A 76 -10.20 11.51 -6.97
CA ALA A 76 -9.07 11.89 -6.12
C ALA A 76 -9.34 11.71 -4.61
N HIS A 77 -10.60 11.82 -4.18
CA HIS A 77 -10.99 11.68 -2.78
C HIS A 77 -10.67 10.29 -2.18
N TYR A 78 -10.66 9.21 -2.99
CA TYR A 78 -10.24 7.90 -2.49
C TYR A 78 -8.76 7.86 -2.11
N TRP A 79 -7.92 8.61 -2.84
CA TRP A 79 -6.52 8.73 -2.52
C TRP A 79 -6.30 9.49 -1.23
N ASP A 80 -7.02 10.60 -1.07
CA ASP A 80 -6.92 11.44 0.13
C ASP A 80 -7.31 10.67 1.39
N LEU A 81 -8.40 9.89 1.29
CA LEU A 81 -8.85 9.03 2.37
C LEU A 81 -7.81 7.96 2.71
N CYS A 82 -7.25 7.29 1.69
CA CYS A 82 -6.19 6.29 1.88
C CYS A 82 -4.94 6.90 2.53
N TYR A 83 -4.51 8.06 2.05
CA TYR A 83 -3.34 8.77 2.55
C TYR A 83 -3.55 9.20 4.01
N ALA A 84 -4.68 9.84 4.32
CA ALA A 84 -5.01 10.28 5.68
C ALA A 84 -5.10 9.09 6.65
N THR A 85 -5.77 8.00 6.24
CA THR A 85 -5.90 6.78 7.06
C THR A 85 -4.54 6.15 7.33
N SER A 86 -3.68 6.09 6.31
CA SER A 86 -2.32 5.56 6.44
C SER A 86 -1.50 6.40 7.43
N VAL A 87 -1.49 7.71 7.26
CA VAL A 87 -0.76 8.63 8.15
C VAL A 87 -1.27 8.53 9.59
N TYR A 88 -2.59 8.50 9.79
CA TYR A 88 -3.20 8.34 11.11
C TYR A 88 -2.78 7.04 11.80
N PHE A 89 -2.83 5.93 11.06
CA PHE A 89 -2.37 4.63 11.56
C PHE A 89 -0.89 4.66 11.94
N LEU A 90 -0.05 5.34 11.16
CA LEU A 90 1.36 5.49 11.51
C LEU A 90 1.57 6.35 12.76
N MET A 91 0.75 7.37 12.97
CA MET A 91 0.87 8.25 14.14
C MET A 91 0.46 7.53 15.43
N ILE A 92 -0.56 6.68 15.40
CA ILE A 92 -0.98 5.91 16.60
C ILE A 92 0.08 4.87 16.99
N ASN A 93 0.62 4.13 16.02
CA ASN A 93 1.52 3.01 16.30
C ASN A 93 2.98 3.42 16.61
N ASN A 94 3.28 4.72 16.73
CA ASN A 94 4.61 5.24 17.08
C ASN A 94 4.69 5.88 18.47
N ASN A 95 3.67 5.72 19.33
CA ASN A 95 3.66 6.06 20.76
C ASN A 95 3.54 4.78 21.60
#